data_AF-A0A090L012-F1
#
_entry.id   AF-A0A090L012-F1
#
_cell.length_a   1.000
_cell.length_b   1.000
_cell.length_c   1.000
_cell.angle_alpha   90.00
_cell.angle_beta   90.00
_cell.angle_gamma   90.00
#
_symmetry.space_group_name_H-M   'P 1'
#
loop_
_entity.id
_entity.type
_entity.pdbx_description
1 polymer ?
#
loop_
_entity_poly.entity_id
_entity_poly.type
_entity_poly.pdbx_seq_one_letter_code
_entity_poly.pdbx_strand_id
1 'polypeptide(L)'
;MHFVDYIVVFTILGVISFAGIFDFLSLSSNYGRNNKLGVYKVALSVASGYLSSISLLGFPSEIYFRGSMIYWYGVMYCIGFPIVAYIFLPILYNGRYQNVYQYLEGRFSFVNRIIASMLFIIMTLLYVAVALYAPALSLSTILNIPLYLTILLTSSLASIYLIVGGLRGGVITSALQMILILATLFLIIIISIYDHGFEHIYSTALKHQRLFLTDFRIDPRIRHSAPALIIGGSFMIISLFATNQMSVQRYQAMENLKKAQTVVLLNIPINFAILSMYVFIGIIMYSVFEITCHPINKAPDQILPYFVLIEFSHIPGLLGCFVAAVHSAGISTLTASYHALSEIIIEDIICIIIKKYTKMKTLTEDERSTLSKYLPLFIAVISVILALLIENLNSAVLQISLSVFGAFGGLNLGIFIVAMFFPWIKNKISATISQLVSLYFIIVLICLTFYYKTPLPILPIANKCDALELFLPFNYLEKTNIQEANNYLHYLSQISYQYYTLIGVISTIIISHIVEGFILFEEYIHKKFIKHSQISLNAEQNIPMTKITNS
;
A
#
# COMPACT_ATOMS: atom_id res chain seq x y z
N MET A 1 32.42 -1.97 5.28
CA MET A 1 32.12 -1.26 4.02
C MET A 1 33.40 -0.61 3.52
N HIS A 2 33.80 -0.86 2.28
CA HIS A 2 35.00 -0.29 1.68
C HIS A 2 34.76 1.18 1.29
N PHE A 3 35.82 1.97 1.19
CA PHE A 3 35.73 3.37 0.73
C PHE A 3 35.04 3.51 -0.63
N VAL A 4 35.27 2.53 -1.53
CA VAL A 4 34.64 2.46 -2.86
C VAL A 4 33.11 2.38 -2.77
N ASP A 5 32.57 1.66 -1.78
CA ASP A 5 31.12 1.54 -1.63
C ASP A 5 30.47 2.89 -1.32
N TYR A 6 31.11 3.73 -0.50
CA TYR A 6 30.63 5.09 -0.23
C TYR A 6 30.61 5.93 -1.50
N ILE A 7 31.68 5.86 -2.31
CA ILE A 7 31.74 6.55 -3.60
C ILE A 7 30.58 6.08 -4.49
N VAL A 8 30.35 4.77 -4.60
CA VAL A 8 29.26 4.20 -5.40
C VAL A 8 27.90 4.72 -4.93
N VAL A 9 27.64 4.73 -3.62
CA VAL A 9 26.38 5.25 -3.07
C VAL A 9 26.17 6.73 -3.44
N PHE A 10 27.16 7.58 -3.14
CA PHE A 10 27.04 9.03 -3.38
C PHE A 10 26.98 9.37 -4.87
N THR A 11 27.73 8.65 -5.71
CA THR A 11 27.71 8.87 -7.17
C THR A 11 26.40 8.43 -7.78
N ILE A 12 25.88 7.23 -7.46
CA ILE A 12 24.61 6.74 -8.00
C ILE A 12 23.46 7.65 -7.56
N LEU A 13 23.35 7.95 -6.27
CA LEU A 13 22.29 8.84 -5.77
C LEU A 13 22.43 10.26 -6.32
N GLY A 14 23.67 10.76 -6.46
CA GLY A 14 23.97 12.05 -7.05
C GLY A 14 23.56 12.14 -8.52
N VAL A 15 23.88 11.12 -9.33
CA VAL A 15 23.53 11.05 -10.76
C VAL A 15 22.02 10.96 -10.96
N ILE A 16 21.34 10.12 -10.17
CA ILE A 16 19.87 10.01 -10.23
C ILE A 16 19.24 11.36 -9.86
N SER A 17 19.72 12.00 -8.80
CA SER A 17 19.22 13.31 -8.38
C SER A 17 19.46 14.37 -9.44
N PHE A 18 20.66 14.43 -10.02
CA PHE A 18 21.00 15.36 -11.09
C PHE A 18 20.14 15.16 -12.34
N ALA A 19 19.90 13.91 -12.75
CA ALA A 19 19.04 13.61 -13.90
C ALA A 19 17.59 14.10 -13.70
N GLY A 20 17.05 13.97 -12.48
CA GLY A 20 15.73 14.50 -12.14
C GLY A 20 15.66 16.03 -12.18
N ILE A 21 16.67 16.68 -11.61
CA ILE A 21 16.77 18.15 -11.55
C ILE A 21 16.98 18.74 -12.94
N PHE A 22 17.84 18.14 -13.76
CA PHE A 22 18.12 18.59 -15.11
C PHE A 22 16.89 18.52 -16.01
N ASP A 23 16.11 17.43 -15.96
CA ASP A 23 14.86 17.35 -16.75
C ASP A 23 13.87 18.43 -16.30
N PHE A 24 13.75 18.66 -14.98
CA PHE A 24 12.91 19.72 -14.42
C PHE A 24 13.33 21.12 -14.91
N LEU A 25 14.63 21.45 -14.84
CA LEU A 25 15.16 22.75 -15.25
C LEU A 25 15.09 22.97 -16.77
N SER A 26 15.38 21.93 -17.56
CA SER A 26 15.31 21.97 -19.03
C SER A 26 13.89 22.27 -19.55
N LEU A 27 12.88 22.06 -18.71
CA LEU A 27 11.49 22.35 -19.03
C LEU A 27 11.07 23.78 -18.70
N SER A 28 11.59 24.34 -17.60
CA SER A 28 11.34 25.73 -17.22
C SER A 28 11.72 26.68 -18.37
N SER A 29 12.74 26.34 -19.16
CA SER A 29 13.15 27.10 -20.34
C SER A 29 12.36 26.79 -21.63
N ASN A 30 11.66 25.65 -21.70
CA ASN A 30 10.94 25.17 -22.89
C ASN A 30 9.41 25.13 -22.68
N TYR A 31 8.85 26.15 -22.04
CA TYR A 31 7.41 26.30 -21.86
C TYR A 31 6.69 26.38 -23.21
N GLY A 32 6.16 25.25 -23.69
CA GLY A 32 5.29 25.21 -24.87
C GLY A 32 5.39 24.01 -25.82
N ARG A 33 6.34 23.07 -25.65
CA ARG A 33 6.57 22.00 -26.66
C ARG A 33 6.53 20.58 -26.07
N ASN A 34 5.37 19.93 -26.21
CA ASN A 34 5.09 18.50 -25.96
C ASN A 34 5.46 17.96 -24.55
N ASN A 35 4.59 18.24 -23.57
CA ASN A 35 4.59 17.77 -22.18
C ASN A 35 4.27 16.27 -21.97
N LYS A 36 4.68 15.38 -22.86
CA LYS A 36 4.18 13.99 -22.87
C LYS A 36 5.15 13.05 -22.15
N LEU A 37 4.75 12.56 -20.97
CA LEU A 37 5.51 11.53 -20.24
C LEU A 37 5.43 10.19 -20.97
N GLY A 38 6.58 9.52 -21.15
CA GLY A 38 6.64 8.22 -21.79
C GLY A 38 6.01 7.11 -20.95
N VAL A 39 5.21 6.25 -21.59
CA VAL A 39 4.46 5.15 -20.93
C VAL A 39 5.35 4.28 -20.04
N TYR A 40 6.50 3.85 -20.54
CA TYR A 40 7.44 3.00 -19.78
C TYR A 40 8.02 3.70 -18.54
N LYS A 41 8.36 4.99 -18.65
CA LYS A 41 8.88 5.77 -17.52
C LYS A 41 7.83 5.89 -16.42
N VAL A 42 6.57 6.15 -16.80
CA VAL A 42 5.47 6.23 -15.85
C VAL A 42 5.15 4.87 -15.25
N ALA A 43 5.18 3.78 -16.03
CA ALA A 43 4.98 2.42 -15.51
C ALA A 43 6.02 2.05 -14.45
N LEU A 44 7.31 2.28 -14.73
CA LEU A 44 8.40 2.06 -13.77
C LEU A 44 8.28 2.97 -12.55
N SER A 45 7.90 4.24 -12.75
CA SER A 45 7.66 5.16 -11.65
C SER A 45 6.53 4.67 -10.74
N VAL A 46 5.37 4.31 -11.32
CA VAL A 46 4.21 3.75 -10.61
C VAL A 46 4.63 2.51 -9.80
N ALA A 47 5.35 1.58 -10.41
CA ALA A 47 5.89 0.42 -9.70
C ALA A 47 6.76 0.84 -8.52
N SER A 48 7.69 1.78 -8.73
CA SER A 48 8.62 2.30 -7.71
C SER A 48 7.94 3.08 -6.59
N GLY A 49 6.71 3.57 -6.80
CA GLY A 49 5.94 4.24 -5.75
C GLY A 49 5.41 3.27 -4.70
N TYR A 50 5.21 2.00 -5.05
CA TYR A 50 4.71 0.96 -4.14
C TYR A 50 5.77 -0.07 -3.75
N LEU A 51 6.82 -0.20 -4.57
CA LEU A 51 7.99 -1.03 -4.29
C LEU A 51 8.96 -0.27 -3.39
N SER A 52 8.62 -0.26 -2.11
CA SER A 52 9.40 0.40 -1.07
C SER A 52 10.53 -0.49 -0.54
N SER A 53 11.44 0.10 0.24
CA SER A 53 12.43 -0.67 1.00
C SER A 53 11.79 -1.71 1.92
N ILE A 54 10.54 -1.49 2.36
CA ILE A 54 9.79 -2.48 3.15
C ILE A 54 9.60 -3.76 2.34
N SER A 55 9.20 -3.65 1.07
CA SER A 55 9.02 -4.82 0.21
C SER A 55 10.36 -5.51 -0.08
N LEU A 56 11.40 -4.71 -0.36
CA LEU A 56 12.73 -5.20 -0.71
C LEU A 56 13.38 -5.98 0.43
N LEU A 57 13.28 -5.50 1.67
CA LEU A 57 13.83 -6.16 2.85
C LEU A 57 12.89 -7.25 3.39
N GLY A 58 11.60 -6.95 3.40
CA GLY A 58 10.59 -7.76 4.07
C GLY A 58 10.22 -9.03 3.31
N PHE A 59 10.09 -8.98 1.97
CA PHE A 59 9.71 -10.19 1.22
C PHE A 59 10.78 -11.28 1.32
N PRO A 60 12.07 -11.03 1.02
CA PRO A 60 13.10 -12.06 1.19
C PRO A 60 13.17 -12.61 2.61
N SER A 61 13.01 -11.77 3.63
CA SER A 61 12.93 -12.20 5.03
C SER A 61 11.73 -13.10 5.31
N GLU A 62 10.57 -12.77 4.75
CA GLU A 62 9.36 -13.60 4.86
C GLU A 62 9.58 -14.98 4.24
N ILE A 63 10.18 -15.07 3.05
CA ILE A 63 10.52 -16.36 2.43
C ILE A 63 11.54 -17.12 3.30
N TYR A 64 12.56 -16.43 3.79
CA TYR A 64 13.59 -17.00 4.67
C TYR A 64 12.98 -17.67 5.91
N PHE A 65 12.00 -17.04 6.56
CA PHE A 65 11.40 -17.57 7.78
C PHE A 65 10.20 -18.48 7.54
N ARG A 66 9.41 -18.26 6.49
CA ARG A 66 8.06 -18.83 6.34
C ARG A 66 7.75 -19.45 4.98
N GLY A 67 8.70 -19.42 4.05
CA GLY A 67 8.62 -20.09 2.75
C GLY A 67 7.95 -19.27 1.65
N SER A 68 7.87 -19.86 0.46
CA SER A 68 7.55 -19.18 -0.79
C SER A 68 6.07 -18.88 -1.05
N MET A 69 5.18 -19.05 -0.07
CA MET A 69 3.73 -18.91 -0.26
C MET A 69 3.31 -17.60 -0.94
N ILE A 70 4.00 -16.51 -0.62
CA ILE A 70 3.79 -15.17 -1.19
C ILE A 70 3.92 -15.14 -2.72
N TYR A 71 4.55 -16.13 -3.35
CA TYR A 71 4.63 -16.22 -4.81
C TYR A 71 3.26 -16.25 -5.50
N TRP A 72 2.18 -16.64 -4.79
CA TRP A 72 0.80 -16.53 -5.27
C TRP A 72 0.34 -15.09 -5.57
N TYR A 73 1.04 -14.06 -5.07
CA TYR A 73 0.85 -12.68 -5.54
C TYR A 73 1.11 -12.51 -7.04
N GLY A 74 1.88 -13.40 -7.68
CA GLY A 74 2.03 -13.41 -9.12
C GLY A 74 0.70 -13.59 -9.85
N VAL A 75 -0.12 -14.54 -9.39
CA VAL A 75 -1.47 -14.79 -9.96
C VAL A 75 -2.41 -13.64 -9.62
N MET A 76 -2.33 -13.12 -8.40
CA MET A 76 -3.05 -11.93 -7.97
C MET A 76 -2.78 -10.73 -8.90
N TYR A 77 -1.54 -10.48 -9.32
CA TYR A 77 -1.22 -9.38 -10.26
C TYR A 77 -1.93 -9.56 -11.60
N CYS A 78 -2.00 -10.79 -12.12
CA CYS A 78 -2.72 -11.12 -13.35
C CYS A 78 -4.24 -10.92 -13.25
N ILE A 79 -4.80 -10.85 -12.05
CA ILE A 79 -6.23 -10.59 -11.81
C ILE A 79 -6.48 -9.11 -11.51
N GLY A 80 -5.76 -8.56 -10.54
CA GLY A 80 -6.01 -7.22 -10.02
C GLY A 80 -5.69 -6.09 -11.00
N PHE A 81 -4.55 -6.13 -11.70
CA PHE A 81 -4.18 -5.06 -12.63
C PHE A 81 -5.14 -4.94 -13.83
N PRO A 82 -5.59 -6.03 -14.48
CA PRO A 82 -6.62 -5.93 -15.51
C PRO A 82 -7.94 -5.35 -15.00
N ILE A 83 -8.37 -5.69 -13.78
CA ILE A 83 -9.56 -5.10 -13.16
C ILE A 83 -9.38 -3.59 -13.01
N VAL A 84 -8.24 -3.13 -12.50
CA VAL A 84 -7.96 -1.69 -12.39
C VAL A 84 -8.01 -1.01 -13.78
N ALA A 85 -7.31 -1.58 -14.77
CA ALA A 85 -7.17 -0.98 -16.09
C ALA A 85 -8.49 -0.92 -16.87
N TYR A 86 -9.30 -1.97 -16.84
CA TYR A 86 -10.48 -2.08 -17.69
C TYR A 86 -11.80 -1.76 -17.00
N ILE A 87 -11.86 -1.81 -15.67
CA ILE A 87 -13.10 -1.57 -14.92
C ILE A 87 -13.07 -0.19 -14.24
N PHE A 88 -12.06 0.09 -13.41
CA PHE A 88 -12.02 1.32 -12.61
C PHE A 88 -11.51 2.53 -13.40
N LEU A 89 -10.42 2.35 -14.14
CA LEU A 89 -9.74 3.45 -14.81
C LEU A 89 -10.60 4.17 -15.87
N PRO A 90 -11.43 3.50 -16.69
CA PRO A 90 -12.30 4.20 -17.65
C PRO A 90 -13.28 5.16 -16.98
N ILE A 91 -13.77 4.83 -15.78
CA ILE A 91 -14.70 5.67 -15.01
C ILE A 91 -13.97 6.89 -14.46
N LEU A 92 -12.80 6.69 -13.85
CA LEU A 92 -12.05 7.75 -13.16
C LEU A 92 -11.29 8.68 -14.12
N TYR A 93 -10.77 8.16 -15.24
CA TYR A 93 -9.97 8.92 -16.19
C TYR A 93 -10.78 10.01 -16.90
N ASN A 94 -12.05 9.73 -17.23
CA ASN A 94 -12.91 10.67 -17.92
C ASN A 94 -13.28 11.89 -17.07
N GLY A 95 -13.31 11.76 -15.75
CA GLY A 95 -13.67 12.85 -14.83
C GLY A 95 -12.58 13.91 -14.62
N ARG A 96 -11.31 13.63 -14.97
CA ARG A 96 -10.14 14.52 -14.79
C ARG A 96 -10.09 15.21 -13.40
N TYR A 97 -10.42 14.47 -12.36
CA TYR A 97 -10.41 14.96 -10.99
C TYR A 97 -8.98 15.21 -10.51
N GLN A 98 -8.70 16.37 -9.90
CA GLN A 98 -7.38 16.60 -9.27
C GLN A 98 -7.15 15.69 -8.06
N ASN A 99 -8.23 15.44 -7.33
CA ASN A 99 -8.29 14.44 -6.27
C ASN A 99 -9.34 13.38 -6.64
N VAL A 100 -8.94 12.11 -6.68
CA VAL A 100 -9.83 11.00 -7.01
C VAL A 100 -11.10 10.97 -6.14
N TYR A 101 -11.02 11.44 -4.89
CA TYR A 101 -12.15 11.48 -3.95
C TYR A 101 -13.24 12.50 -4.34
N GLN A 102 -12.97 13.43 -5.28
CA GLN A 102 -13.99 14.30 -5.88
C GLN A 102 -15.09 13.52 -6.61
N TYR A 103 -14.77 12.32 -7.11
CA TYR A 103 -15.76 11.41 -7.67
C TYR A 103 -16.89 11.09 -6.67
N LEU A 104 -16.54 10.89 -5.39
CA LEU A 104 -17.52 10.60 -4.33
C LEU A 104 -18.38 11.81 -3.99
N GLU A 105 -17.86 13.03 -4.12
CA GLU A 105 -18.64 14.25 -3.96
C GLU A 105 -19.68 14.39 -5.07
N GLY A 106 -19.27 14.18 -6.33
CA GLY A 106 -20.19 14.22 -7.47
C GLY A 106 -21.27 13.14 -7.42
N ARG A 107 -20.97 11.98 -6.82
CA ARG A 107 -21.90 10.86 -6.73
C ARG A 107 -22.80 10.86 -5.49
N PHE A 108 -22.29 11.31 -4.35
CA PHE A 108 -23.00 11.27 -3.06
C PHE A 108 -23.05 12.63 -2.39
N SER A 109 -21.96 13.04 -1.75
CA SER A 109 -21.89 14.32 -1.07
C SER A 109 -20.46 14.72 -0.72
N PHE A 110 -20.27 16.00 -0.44
CA PHE A 110 -19.02 16.56 0.09
C PHE A 110 -18.51 15.81 1.33
N VAL A 111 -19.39 15.33 2.21
CA VAL A 111 -19.00 14.58 3.43
C VAL A 111 -18.27 13.29 3.06
N ASN A 112 -18.75 12.57 2.04
CA ASN A 112 -18.14 11.31 1.62
C ASN A 112 -16.74 11.50 1.04
N ARG A 113 -16.52 12.61 0.31
CA ARG A 113 -15.18 13.03 -0.15
C ARG A 113 -14.25 13.25 1.03
N ILE A 114 -14.66 14.06 2.02
CA ILE A 114 -13.80 14.37 3.18
C ILE A 114 -13.49 13.12 4.00
N ILE A 115 -14.45 12.22 4.22
CA ILE A 115 -14.18 10.95 4.93
C ILE A 115 -13.12 10.13 4.17
N ALA A 116 -13.26 9.96 2.86
CA ALA A 116 -12.31 9.20 2.06
C ALA A 116 -10.90 9.84 2.02
N SER A 117 -10.84 11.16 1.91
CA SER A 117 -9.59 11.94 1.97
C SER A 117 -8.90 11.83 3.34
N MET A 118 -9.66 11.88 4.44
CA MET A 118 -9.10 11.68 5.79
C MET A 118 -8.60 10.25 6.00
N LEU A 119 -9.33 9.24 5.52
CA LEU A 119 -8.87 7.85 5.53
C LEU A 119 -7.57 7.68 4.75
N PHE A 120 -7.45 8.33 3.59
CA PHE A 120 -6.21 8.35 2.82
C PHE A 120 -5.07 9.02 3.58
N ILE A 121 -5.31 10.19 4.20
CA ILE A 121 -4.29 10.92 4.96
C ILE A 121 -3.76 10.06 6.10
N ILE A 122 -4.66 9.48 6.90
CA ILE A 122 -4.29 8.61 8.04
C ILE A 122 -3.50 7.39 7.55
N MET A 123 -4.03 6.68 6.55
CA MET A 123 -3.38 5.51 5.96
C MET A 123 -1.96 5.84 5.47
N THR A 124 -1.81 6.94 4.73
CA THR A 124 -0.54 7.29 4.11
C THR A 124 0.46 7.81 5.13
N LEU A 125 0.04 8.55 6.16
CA LEU A 125 0.91 8.95 7.26
C LEU A 125 1.46 7.74 8.03
N LEU A 126 0.60 6.77 8.37
CA LEU A 126 1.01 5.53 9.01
C LEU A 126 1.97 4.73 8.13
N TYR A 127 1.66 4.60 6.83
CA TYR A 127 2.51 3.90 5.88
C TYR A 127 3.89 4.55 5.74
N VAL A 128 3.95 5.88 5.60
CA VAL A 128 5.19 6.63 5.42
C VAL A 128 6.10 6.51 6.65
N ALA A 129 5.54 6.47 7.85
CA ALA A 129 6.31 6.24 9.07
C ALA A 129 7.01 4.86 9.03
N VAL A 130 6.28 3.82 8.61
CA VAL A 130 6.83 2.46 8.42
C VAL A 130 7.83 2.41 7.26
N ALA A 131 7.56 3.13 6.17
CA ALA A 131 8.40 3.17 4.98
C ALA A 131 9.71 3.93 5.18
N LEU A 132 9.73 4.89 6.12
CA LEU A 132 10.95 5.60 6.53
C LEU A 132 11.88 4.71 7.37
N TYR A 133 11.30 3.81 8.17
CA TYR A 133 12.06 2.92 9.07
C TYR A 133 12.90 1.89 8.31
N ALA A 134 12.35 1.23 7.29
CA ALA A 134 13.04 0.17 6.54
C ALA A 134 14.41 0.58 5.92
N PRO A 135 14.52 1.66 5.12
CA PRO A 135 15.81 2.08 4.57
C PRO A 135 16.78 2.55 5.66
N ALA A 136 16.29 3.24 6.69
CA ALA A 136 17.08 3.68 7.82
C ALA A 136 17.68 2.50 8.60
N LEU A 137 16.88 1.45 8.84
CA LEU A 137 17.32 0.22 9.49
C LEU A 137 18.42 -0.49 8.70
N SER A 138 18.26 -0.58 7.38
CA SER A 138 19.29 -1.14 6.50
C SER A 138 20.59 -0.32 6.58
N LEU A 139 20.50 1.01 6.57
CA LEU A 139 21.68 1.88 6.67
C LEU A 139 22.37 1.72 8.02
N SER A 140 21.59 1.74 9.10
CA SER A 140 22.07 1.57 10.47
C SER A 140 22.78 0.23 10.66
N THR A 141 22.24 -0.84 10.08
CA THR A 141 22.83 -2.20 10.16
C THR A 141 24.16 -2.29 9.42
N ILE A 142 24.29 -1.62 8.26
CA ILE A 142 25.49 -1.70 7.42
C ILE A 142 26.60 -0.74 7.89
N LEU A 143 26.23 0.49 8.26
CA LEU A 143 27.19 1.52 8.71
C LEU A 143 27.46 1.48 10.21
N ASN A 144 26.68 0.73 10.99
CA ASN A 144 26.74 0.68 12.45
C ASN A 144 26.58 2.07 13.10
N ILE A 145 25.67 2.89 12.55
CA ILE A 145 25.31 4.23 13.01
C ILE A 145 23.96 4.16 13.74
N PRO A 146 23.71 4.98 14.78
CA PRO A 146 22.42 4.99 15.47
C PRO A 146 21.23 5.22 14.53
N LEU A 147 20.16 4.44 14.76
CA LEU A 147 18.99 4.40 13.89
C LEU A 147 18.30 5.76 13.75
N TYR A 148 18.14 6.53 14.84
CA TYR A 148 17.51 7.85 14.80
C TYR A 148 18.20 8.81 13.82
N LEU A 149 19.53 8.74 13.70
CA LEU A 149 20.29 9.59 12.78
C LEU A 149 19.99 9.20 11.33
N THR A 150 19.94 7.90 11.04
CA THR A 150 19.62 7.39 9.70
C THR A 150 18.18 7.68 9.27
N ILE A 151 17.22 7.70 10.22
CA ILE A 151 15.83 8.13 9.99
C ILE A 151 15.80 9.61 9.57
N LEU A 152 16.49 10.47 10.33
CA LEU A 152 16.54 11.91 10.05
C LEU A 152 17.21 12.20 8.70
N LEU A 153 18.32 11.53 8.40
CA LEU A 153 19.01 11.65 7.11
C LEU A 153 18.11 11.23 5.94
N THR A 154 17.47 10.06 6.04
CA THR A 154 16.60 9.54 4.97
C THR A 154 15.40 10.44 4.71
N SER A 155 14.75 10.92 5.77
CA SER A 155 13.61 11.84 5.62
C SER A 155 14.03 13.17 5.01
N SER A 156 15.14 13.74 5.48
CA SER A 156 15.67 15.01 4.97
C SER A 156 16.03 14.93 3.49
N LEU A 157 16.70 13.85 3.07
CA LEU A 157 17.02 13.61 1.65
C LEU A 157 15.76 13.51 0.79
N ALA A 158 14.75 12.77 1.25
CA ALA A 158 13.48 12.64 0.54
C ALA A 158 12.75 14.00 0.42
N SER A 159 12.74 14.82 1.47
CA SER A 159 12.13 16.15 1.45
C SER A 159 12.85 17.13 0.52
N ILE A 160 14.18 17.22 0.61
CA ILE A 160 15.00 18.09 -0.26
C ILE A 160 14.77 17.72 -1.71
N TYR A 161 14.77 16.41 -2.01
CA TYR A 161 14.54 15.91 -3.35
C TYR A 161 13.20 16.38 -3.93
N LEU A 162 12.13 16.35 -3.12
CA LEU A 162 10.81 16.76 -3.55
C LEU A 162 10.71 18.27 -3.81
N ILE A 163 11.38 19.09 -3.00
CA ILE A 163 11.42 20.56 -3.18
C ILE A 163 12.06 20.92 -4.53
N VAL A 164 13.16 20.24 -4.90
CA VAL A 164 13.94 20.57 -6.09
C VAL A 164 13.35 19.95 -7.36
N GLY A 165 12.87 18.70 -7.31
CA GLY A 165 12.47 17.95 -8.51
C GLY A 165 11.00 18.11 -8.94
N GLY A 166 10.10 18.47 -8.02
CA GLY A 166 8.65 18.48 -8.28
C GLY A 166 8.10 17.12 -8.75
N LEU A 167 6.83 17.10 -9.20
CA LEU A 167 6.17 15.85 -9.60
C LEU A 167 6.88 15.15 -10.77
N ARG A 168 7.24 15.89 -11.84
CA ARG A 168 7.84 15.32 -13.05
C ARG A 168 9.28 14.82 -12.82
N GLY A 169 10.11 15.59 -12.14
CA GLY A 169 11.44 15.14 -11.73
C GLY A 169 11.34 13.87 -10.89
N GLY A 170 10.37 13.83 -9.96
CA GLY A 170 10.03 12.65 -9.17
C GLY A 170 9.70 11.41 -10.01
N VAL A 171 8.92 11.55 -11.10
CA VAL A 171 8.60 10.42 -11.98
C VAL A 171 9.85 9.83 -12.62
N ILE A 172 10.76 10.68 -13.12
CA ILE A 172 11.98 10.22 -13.82
C ILE A 172 12.94 9.55 -12.87
N THR A 173 13.18 10.13 -11.71
CA THR A 173 14.07 9.51 -10.73
C THR A 173 13.50 8.22 -10.20
N SER A 174 12.21 8.14 -9.91
CA SER A 174 11.58 6.87 -9.53
C SER A 174 11.76 5.80 -10.61
N ALA A 175 11.70 6.16 -11.89
CA ALA A 175 11.96 5.22 -12.97
C ALA A 175 13.43 4.73 -13.00
N LEU A 176 14.40 5.62 -12.81
CA LEU A 176 15.83 5.26 -12.72
C LEU A 176 16.13 4.44 -11.46
N GLN A 177 15.52 4.79 -10.34
CA GLN A 177 15.60 4.07 -9.06
C GLN A 177 15.07 2.64 -9.21
N MET A 178 13.97 2.44 -9.95
CA MET A 178 13.46 1.10 -10.25
C MET A 178 14.46 0.25 -11.04
N ILE A 179 15.11 0.84 -12.05
CA ILE A 179 16.14 0.14 -12.84
C ILE A 179 17.31 -0.26 -11.96
N LEU A 180 17.77 0.65 -11.08
CA LEU A 180 18.82 0.36 -10.10
C LEU A 180 18.44 -0.81 -9.19
N ILE A 181 17.22 -0.80 -8.64
CA ILE A 181 16.73 -1.87 -7.75
C ILE A 181 16.76 -3.21 -8.49
N LEU A 182 16.19 -3.27 -9.69
CA LEU A 182 16.19 -4.49 -10.52
C LEU A 182 17.59 -4.99 -10.83
N ALA A 183 18.50 -4.11 -11.24
CA ALA A 183 19.88 -4.46 -11.57
C ALA A 183 20.62 -4.99 -10.33
N THR A 184 20.46 -4.34 -9.18
CA THR A 184 21.13 -4.77 -7.95
C THR A 184 20.62 -6.11 -7.44
N LEU A 185 19.31 -6.35 -7.44
CA LEU A 185 18.74 -7.64 -7.04
C LEU A 185 19.19 -8.76 -8.00
N PHE A 186 19.25 -8.47 -9.30
CA PHE A 186 19.72 -9.41 -10.30
C PHE A 186 21.21 -9.77 -10.11
N LEU A 187 22.07 -8.78 -9.83
CA LEU A 187 23.48 -9.00 -9.53
C LEU A 187 23.67 -9.88 -8.29
N ILE A 188 22.94 -9.61 -7.20
CA ILE A 188 22.98 -10.44 -5.99
C ILE A 188 22.63 -11.89 -6.31
N ILE A 189 21.59 -12.13 -7.11
CA ILE A 189 21.17 -13.49 -7.49
C ILE A 189 22.25 -14.20 -8.32
N ILE A 190 22.79 -13.55 -9.36
CA ILE A 190 23.80 -14.18 -10.24
C ILE A 190 25.05 -14.56 -9.45
N ILE A 191 25.56 -13.64 -8.63
CA ILE A 191 26.79 -13.89 -7.87
C ILE A 191 26.55 -15.00 -6.84
N SER A 192 25.42 -14.99 -6.14
CA SER A 192 25.07 -16.07 -5.20
C SER A 192 24.98 -17.44 -5.87
N ILE A 193 24.42 -17.51 -7.08
CA ILE A 193 24.32 -18.76 -7.85
C ILE A 193 25.72 -19.24 -8.27
N TYR A 194 26.60 -18.31 -8.64
CA TYR A 194 27.98 -18.62 -9.00
C TYR A 194 28.77 -19.16 -7.80
N ASP A 195 28.62 -18.56 -6.62
CA ASP A 195 29.39 -18.92 -5.41
C ASP A 195 28.88 -20.22 -4.75
N HIS A 196 27.57 -20.43 -4.68
CA HIS A 196 26.99 -21.58 -3.95
C HIS A 196 26.44 -22.70 -4.84
N GLY A 197 26.29 -22.45 -6.14
CA GLY A 197 25.70 -23.40 -7.08
C GLY A 197 24.17 -23.50 -6.99
N PHE A 198 23.49 -23.44 -8.13
CA PHE A 198 22.03 -23.50 -8.20
C PHE A 198 21.44 -24.78 -7.61
N GLU A 199 22.07 -25.93 -7.87
CA GLU A 199 21.58 -27.24 -7.42
C GLU A 199 21.57 -27.34 -5.88
N HIS A 200 22.60 -26.81 -5.22
CA HIS A 200 22.63 -26.77 -3.76
C HIS A 200 21.52 -25.89 -3.20
N ILE A 201 21.37 -24.67 -3.73
CA ILE A 201 20.31 -23.73 -3.32
C ILE A 201 18.93 -24.38 -3.48
N TYR A 202 18.66 -24.99 -4.63
CA TYR A 202 17.37 -25.61 -4.94
C TYR A 202 17.07 -26.82 -4.05
N SER A 203 18.02 -27.75 -3.91
CA SER A 203 17.84 -28.97 -3.11
C SER A 203 17.68 -28.66 -1.62
N THR A 204 18.44 -27.70 -1.09
CA THR A 204 18.31 -27.19 0.28
C THR A 204 16.93 -26.58 0.53
N ALA A 205 16.46 -25.75 -0.39
CA ALA A 205 15.16 -25.10 -0.30
C ALA A 205 14.01 -26.12 -0.31
N LEU A 206 14.13 -27.17 -1.12
CA LEU A 206 13.16 -28.25 -1.21
C LEU A 206 13.16 -29.10 0.08
N LYS A 207 14.35 -29.48 0.56
CA LYS A 207 14.53 -30.26 1.79
C LYS A 207 13.92 -29.59 3.02
N HIS A 208 14.06 -28.27 3.13
CA HIS A 208 13.58 -27.48 4.28
C HIS A 208 12.23 -26.79 4.02
N GLN A 209 11.48 -27.24 3.02
CA GLN A 209 10.12 -26.76 2.71
C GLN A 209 10.01 -25.25 2.45
N ARG A 210 11.09 -24.61 1.99
CA ARG A 210 11.08 -23.19 1.60
C ARG A 210 10.36 -22.96 0.28
N LEU A 211 10.23 -23.99 -0.56
CA LEU A 211 9.50 -24.00 -1.83
C LEU A 211 8.03 -24.46 -1.70
N PHE A 212 7.44 -24.34 -0.52
CA PHE A 212 6.08 -24.78 -0.27
C PHE A 212 5.04 -23.81 -0.86
N LEU A 213 4.24 -24.31 -1.80
CA LEU A 213 3.18 -23.56 -2.51
C LEU A 213 1.80 -24.22 -2.44
N THR A 214 1.65 -25.33 -1.71
CA THR A 214 0.51 -26.26 -1.83
C THR A 214 -0.55 -26.18 -0.72
N ASP A 215 -0.54 -25.15 0.13
CA ASP A 215 -1.63 -24.83 1.05
C ASP A 215 -2.77 -24.05 0.36
N PHE A 216 -3.76 -24.82 -0.08
CA PHE A 216 -4.99 -24.32 -0.71
C PHE A 216 -6.18 -24.27 0.25
N ARG A 217 -5.96 -24.39 1.57
CA ARG A 217 -7.05 -24.38 2.55
C ARG A 217 -7.76 -23.03 2.56
N ILE A 218 -9.09 -23.08 2.55
CA ILE A 218 -9.97 -21.90 2.62
C ILE A 218 -10.32 -21.64 4.10
N ASP A 219 -9.31 -21.34 4.90
CA ASP A 219 -9.49 -20.88 6.28
C ASP A 219 -8.94 -19.45 6.38
N PRO A 220 -9.78 -18.44 6.69
CA PRO A 220 -9.38 -17.04 6.74
C PRO A 220 -8.37 -16.74 7.86
N ARG A 221 -8.16 -17.68 8.79
CA ARG A 221 -7.17 -17.57 9.88
C ARG A 221 -5.75 -17.92 9.43
N ILE A 222 -5.61 -18.63 8.32
CA ILE A 222 -4.29 -18.96 7.79
C ILE A 222 -3.67 -17.69 7.24
N ARG A 223 -2.54 -17.28 7.82
CA ARG A 223 -1.84 -16.04 7.48
C ARG A 223 -1.56 -15.95 5.98
N HIS A 224 -0.97 -16.99 5.38
CA HIS A 224 -0.68 -17.08 3.95
C HIS A 224 -1.11 -18.43 3.37
N SER A 225 -2.31 -18.49 2.80
CA SER A 225 -2.74 -19.58 1.93
C SER A 225 -2.93 -19.05 0.50
N ALA A 226 -2.96 -19.94 -0.50
CA ALA A 226 -3.19 -19.52 -1.88
C ALA A 226 -4.49 -18.69 -2.04
N PRO A 227 -5.66 -19.08 -1.47
CA PRO A 227 -6.86 -18.26 -1.53
C PRO A 227 -6.72 -16.91 -0.82
N ALA A 228 -6.02 -16.84 0.32
CA ALA A 228 -5.83 -15.59 1.04
C ALA A 228 -5.02 -14.58 0.23
N LEU A 229 -3.94 -15.05 -0.40
CA LEU A 229 -3.05 -14.21 -1.20
C LEU A 229 -3.67 -13.83 -2.55
N ILE A 230 -4.40 -14.75 -3.20
CA ILE A 230 -5.07 -14.47 -4.47
C ILE A 230 -6.26 -13.55 -4.26
N ILE A 231 -7.21 -13.92 -3.39
CA ILE A 231 -8.46 -13.17 -3.22
C ILE A 231 -8.21 -11.90 -2.41
N GLY A 232 -7.67 -12.03 -1.20
CA GLY A 232 -7.40 -10.89 -0.33
C GLY A 232 -6.43 -9.91 -0.97
N GLY A 233 -5.34 -10.45 -1.52
CA GLY A 233 -4.36 -9.66 -2.27
C GLY A 233 -4.96 -8.97 -3.51
N SER A 234 -5.92 -9.57 -4.22
CA SER A 234 -6.52 -8.94 -5.41
C SER A 234 -7.29 -7.67 -5.01
N PHE A 235 -8.06 -7.72 -3.93
CA PHE A 235 -8.71 -6.51 -3.41
C PHE A 235 -7.68 -5.48 -2.94
N MET A 236 -6.59 -5.91 -2.30
CA MET A 236 -5.51 -5.02 -1.88
C MET A 236 -4.86 -4.29 -3.06
N ILE A 237 -4.49 -5.00 -4.13
CA ILE A 237 -3.87 -4.38 -5.30
C ILE A 237 -4.85 -3.47 -6.04
N ILE A 238 -6.13 -3.85 -6.12
CA ILE A 238 -7.18 -2.98 -6.68
C ILE A 238 -7.29 -1.70 -5.85
N SER A 239 -7.30 -1.77 -4.52
CA SER A 239 -7.36 -0.58 -3.67
C SER A 239 -6.15 0.34 -3.89
N LEU A 240 -4.96 -0.24 -3.94
CA LEU A 240 -3.70 0.48 -4.16
C LEU A 240 -3.60 1.12 -5.54
N PHE A 241 -4.16 0.53 -6.58
CA PHE A 241 -3.99 1.04 -7.95
C PHE A 241 -5.24 1.71 -8.52
N ALA A 242 -6.46 1.41 -8.07
CA ALA A 242 -7.68 2.06 -8.57
C ALA A 242 -8.07 3.31 -7.78
N THR A 243 -7.99 3.27 -6.45
CA THR A 243 -8.61 4.28 -5.58
C THR A 243 -7.62 5.08 -4.74
N ASN A 244 -6.33 4.82 -4.92
CA ASN A 244 -5.25 5.50 -4.22
C ASN A 244 -4.72 6.68 -5.05
N GLN A 245 -4.62 7.85 -4.42
CA GLN A 245 -4.19 9.07 -5.07
C GLN A 245 -2.78 8.98 -5.69
N MET A 246 -1.85 8.25 -5.08
CA MET A 246 -0.48 8.09 -5.60
C MET A 246 -0.46 7.45 -7.01
N SER A 247 -1.39 6.51 -7.25
CA SER A 247 -1.56 5.85 -8.54
C SER A 247 -2.34 6.72 -9.53
N VAL A 248 -3.52 7.19 -9.12
CA VAL A 248 -4.49 7.84 -10.02
C VAL A 248 -3.92 9.12 -10.63
N GLN A 249 -3.17 9.91 -9.85
CA GLN A 249 -2.49 11.12 -10.35
C GLN A 249 -1.56 10.83 -11.53
N ARG A 250 -0.84 9.70 -11.49
CA ARG A 250 0.13 9.32 -12.53
C ARG A 250 -0.56 8.84 -13.80
N TYR A 251 -1.75 8.25 -13.69
CA TYR A 251 -2.54 7.84 -14.86
C TYR A 251 -3.20 9.02 -15.56
N GLN A 252 -3.70 10.00 -14.80
CA GLN A 252 -4.32 11.20 -15.35
C GLN A 252 -3.32 12.10 -16.11
N ALA A 253 -2.02 11.96 -15.84
CA ALA A 253 -0.97 12.61 -16.61
C ALA A 253 -0.76 12.01 -18.02
N MET A 254 -1.39 10.88 -18.35
CA MET A 254 -1.33 10.27 -19.68
C MET A 254 -2.26 10.97 -20.66
N GLU A 255 -1.85 11.03 -21.93
CA GLU A 255 -2.61 11.71 -23.00
C GLU A 255 -3.96 11.07 -23.32
N ASN A 256 -4.07 9.75 -23.17
CA ASN A 256 -5.28 9.02 -23.46
C ASN A 256 -5.46 7.81 -22.54
N LEU A 257 -6.69 7.33 -22.45
CA LEU A 257 -7.07 6.19 -21.61
C LEU A 257 -6.27 4.93 -21.97
N LYS A 258 -6.05 4.64 -23.25
CA LYS A 258 -5.29 3.44 -23.69
C LYS A 258 -3.85 3.45 -23.17
N LYS A 259 -3.16 4.59 -23.20
CA LYS A 259 -1.82 4.76 -22.62
C LYS A 259 -1.86 4.58 -21.10
N ALA A 260 -2.85 5.16 -20.42
CA ALA A 260 -3.04 4.97 -18.98
C ALA A 260 -3.28 3.49 -18.60
N GLN A 261 -4.10 2.79 -19.38
CA GLN A 261 -4.32 1.34 -19.22
C GLN A 261 -3.04 0.55 -19.43
N THR A 262 -2.26 0.91 -20.45
CA THR A 262 -0.96 0.28 -20.73
C THR A 262 0.01 0.46 -19.56
N VAL A 263 0.05 1.66 -18.94
CA VAL A 263 0.85 1.90 -17.72
C VAL A 263 0.47 0.94 -16.59
N VAL A 264 -0.83 0.75 -16.34
CA VAL A 264 -1.32 -0.19 -15.31
C VAL A 264 -0.97 -1.64 -15.69
N LEU A 265 -1.17 -2.04 -16.94
CA LEU A 265 -0.91 -3.43 -17.37
C LEU A 265 0.58 -3.77 -17.37
N LEU A 266 1.46 -2.82 -17.68
CA LEU A 266 2.91 -3.01 -17.57
C LEU A 266 3.37 -3.29 -16.13
N ASN A 267 2.57 -2.92 -15.12
CA ASN A 267 2.88 -3.29 -13.73
C ASN A 267 2.72 -4.79 -13.46
N ILE A 268 2.04 -5.57 -14.31
CA ILE A 268 1.99 -7.04 -14.18
C ILE A 268 3.40 -7.64 -14.31
N PRO A 269 4.08 -7.55 -15.47
CA PRO A 269 5.40 -8.15 -15.62
C PRO A 269 6.45 -7.52 -14.70
N ILE A 270 6.38 -6.20 -14.43
CA ILE A 270 7.34 -5.52 -13.55
C ILE A 270 7.25 -6.07 -12.12
N ASN A 271 6.05 -6.09 -11.52
CA ASN A 271 5.90 -6.58 -10.15
C ASN A 271 6.12 -8.10 -10.05
N PHE A 272 5.74 -8.87 -11.08
CA PHE A 272 6.01 -10.31 -11.12
C PHE A 272 7.51 -10.63 -11.16
N ALA A 273 8.28 -9.90 -11.97
CA ALA A 273 9.74 -10.07 -12.04
C ALA A 273 10.40 -9.77 -10.69
N ILE A 274 9.99 -8.69 -10.03
CA ILE A 274 10.54 -8.27 -8.74
C ILE A 274 10.15 -9.25 -7.63
N LEU A 275 8.88 -9.69 -7.60
CA LEU A 275 8.43 -10.74 -6.70
C LEU A 275 9.25 -12.02 -6.86
N SER A 276 9.53 -12.42 -8.11
CA SER A 276 10.36 -13.59 -8.38
C SER A 276 11.78 -13.40 -7.82
N MET A 277 12.40 -12.23 -8.03
CA MET A 277 13.70 -11.91 -7.45
C MET A 277 13.68 -11.96 -5.91
N TYR A 278 12.65 -11.42 -5.27
CA TYR A 278 12.52 -11.48 -3.80
C TYR A 278 12.42 -12.92 -3.28
N VAL A 279 11.64 -13.77 -3.94
CA VAL A 279 11.53 -15.19 -3.58
C VAL A 279 12.88 -15.90 -3.74
N PHE A 280 13.56 -15.69 -4.87
CA PHE A 280 14.89 -16.27 -5.10
C PHE A 280 15.91 -15.82 -4.04
N ILE A 281 15.96 -14.52 -3.73
CA ILE A 281 16.88 -14.00 -2.71
C ILE A 281 16.56 -14.61 -1.34
N GLY A 282 15.29 -14.72 -0.94
CA GLY A 282 14.92 -15.33 0.33
C GLY A 282 15.33 -16.81 0.44
N ILE A 283 15.25 -17.56 -0.68
CA ILE A 283 15.71 -18.94 -0.76
C ILE A 283 17.24 -19.03 -0.66
N ILE A 284 17.95 -18.17 -1.41
CA ILE A 284 19.42 -18.09 -1.37
C ILE A 284 19.89 -17.79 0.06
N MET A 285 19.30 -16.77 0.70
CA MET A 285 19.61 -16.42 2.08
C MET A 285 19.46 -17.63 3.01
N TYR A 286 18.39 -18.43 2.84
CA TYR A 286 18.19 -19.63 3.64
C TYR A 286 19.30 -20.67 3.42
N SER A 287 19.63 -20.94 2.16
CA SER A 287 20.67 -21.91 1.82
C SER A 287 22.03 -21.52 2.37
N VAL A 288 22.37 -20.24 2.32
CA VAL A 288 23.65 -19.74 2.80
C VAL A 288 23.73 -19.80 4.33
N PHE A 289 22.68 -19.34 5.03
CA PHE A 289 22.65 -19.41 6.50
C PHE A 289 22.50 -20.83 7.05
N GLU A 290 22.09 -21.81 6.26
CA GLU A 290 22.19 -23.23 6.67
C GLU A 290 23.66 -23.69 6.78
N ILE A 291 24.56 -23.07 6.01
CA ILE A 291 26.00 -23.37 6.02
C ILE A 291 26.72 -22.53 7.08
N THR A 292 26.45 -21.22 7.14
CA THR A 292 27.18 -20.25 7.98
C THR A 292 26.54 -19.99 9.35
N CYS A 293 25.31 -20.45 9.55
CA CYS A 293 24.45 -20.31 10.74
C CYS A 293 23.55 -19.07 10.80
N HIS A 294 22.38 -19.26 11.41
CA HIS A 294 21.38 -18.21 11.55
C HIS A 294 21.78 -17.14 12.58
N PRO A 295 21.62 -15.85 12.26
CA PRO A 295 21.87 -14.77 13.23
C PRO A 295 20.73 -14.64 14.25
N ILE A 296 20.98 -15.08 15.50
CA ILE A 296 19.98 -15.12 16.60
C ILE A 296 19.56 -13.71 17.07
N ASN A 297 20.46 -12.72 17.02
CA ASN A 297 20.23 -11.37 17.57
C ASN A 297 19.84 -10.32 16.51
N LYS A 298 19.18 -10.73 15.42
CA LYS A 298 18.78 -9.83 14.33
C LYS A 298 17.28 -9.86 14.14
N ALA A 299 16.69 -8.67 14.01
CA ALA A 299 15.28 -8.54 13.65
C ALA A 299 15.05 -9.08 12.22
N PRO A 300 13.84 -9.56 11.89
CA PRO A 300 13.57 -10.12 10.57
C PRO A 300 13.96 -9.21 9.40
N ASP A 301 13.68 -7.90 9.51
CA ASP A 301 13.96 -6.92 8.46
C ASP A 301 15.47 -6.58 8.33
N GLN A 302 16.31 -7.04 9.28
CA GLN A 302 17.78 -6.88 9.24
C GLN A 302 18.51 -8.04 8.58
N ILE A 303 17.84 -9.16 8.31
CA ILE A 303 18.51 -10.37 7.81
C ILE A 303 19.06 -10.18 6.41
N LEU A 304 18.31 -9.54 5.50
CA LEU A 304 18.81 -9.28 4.14
C LEU A 304 20.00 -8.31 4.14
N PRO A 305 19.97 -7.15 4.83
CA PRO A 305 21.13 -6.28 4.93
C PRO A 305 22.35 -6.98 5.55
N TYR A 306 22.12 -7.83 6.55
CA TYR A 306 23.18 -8.60 7.18
C TYR A 306 23.76 -9.66 6.23
N PHE A 307 22.92 -10.40 5.50
CA PHE A 307 23.32 -11.34 4.44
C PHE A 307 24.20 -10.66 3.40
N VAL A 308 23.76 -9.51 2.87
CA VAL A 308 24.53 -8.79 1.86
C VAL A 308 25.87 -8.30 2.41
N LEU A 309 25.90 -7.87 3.67
CA LEU A 309 27.11 -7.43 4.34
C LEU A 309 28.13 -8.57 4.49
N ILE A 310 27.71 -9.77 4.91
CA ILE A 310 28.64 -10.89 5.12
C ILE A 310 29.10 -11.49 3.79
N GLU A 311 28.18 -11.69 2.84
CA GLU A 311 28.48 -12.40 1.60
C GLU A 311 29.21 -11.51 0.61
N PHE A 312 28.80 -10.25 0.45
CA PHE A 312 29.30 -9.39 -0.64
C PHE A 312 30.28 -8.30 -0.21
N SER A 313 30.63 -8.20 1.07
CA SER A 313 31.58 -7.17 1.53
C SER A 313 32.96 -7.30 0.89
N HIS A 314 33.35 -8.49 0.45
CA HIS A 314 34.63 -8.73 -0.22
C HIS A 314 34.67 -8.20 -1.67
N ILE A 315 33.51 -7.92 -2.29
CA ILE A 315 33.41 -7.38 -3.64
C ILE A 315 33.24 -5.85 -3.56
N PRO A 316 34.28 -5.05 -3.89
CA PRO A 316 34.21 -3.61 -3.74
C PRO A 316 33.13 -3.01 -4.66
N GLY A 317 32.23 -2.21 -4.08
CA GLY A 317 31.16 -1.50 -4.79
C GLY A 317 29.79 -2.18 -4.76
N LEU A 318 29.73 -3.51 -4.60
CA LEU A 318 28.46 -4.25 -4.64
C LEU A 318 27.59 -3.96 -3.41
N LEU A 319 28.20 -3.90 -2.23
CA LEU A 319 27.52 -3.47 -1.01
C LEU A 319 27.02 -2.03 -1.14
N GLY A 320 27.80 -1.15 -1.78
CA GLY A 320 27.36 0.20 -2.15
C GLY A 320 26.14 0.22 -3.07
N CYS A 321 26.11 -0.61 -4.12
CA CYS A 321 24.95 -0.76 -5.01
C CYS A 321 23.69 -1.21 -4.27
N PHE A 322 23.82 -2.14 -3.32
CA PHE A 322 22.73 -2.57 -2.45
C PHE A 322 22.19 -1.44 -1.58
N VAL A 323 23.07 -0.74 -0.86
CA VAL A 323 22.68 0.40 -0.03
C VAL A 323 21.98 1.47 -0.87
N ALA A 324 22.51 1.78 -2.06
CA ALA A 324 21.92 2.74 -2.99
C ALA A 324 20.54 2.30 -3.48
N ALA A 325 20.34 1.01 -3.79
CA ALA A 325 19.05 0.46 -4.21
C ALA A 325 18.00 0.51 -3.08
N VAL A 326 18.38 0.11 -1.86
CA VAL A 326 17.49 0.16 -0.69
C VAL A 326 17.05 1.59 -0.39
N HIS A 327 17.98 2.56 -0.41
CA HIS A 327 17.65 3.97 -0.19
C HIS A 327 16.81 4.54 -1.33
N SER A 328 17.13 4.17 -2.57
CA SER A 328 16.36 4.57 -3.74
C SER A 328 14.90 4.13 -3.66
N ALA A 329 14.65 2.89 -3.24
CA ALA A 329 13.29 2.37 -3.01
C ALA A 329 12.54 3.14 -1.91
N GLY A 330 13.25 3.54 -0.86
CA GLY A 330 12.70 4.32 0.24
C GLY A 330 12.35 5.74 -0.20
N ILE A 331 13.30 6.43 -0.82
CA ILE A 331 13.15 7.80 -1.30
C ILE A 331 12.03 7.89 -2.35
N SER A 332 11.93 6.96 -3.31
CA SER A 332 10.86 6.96 -4.32
C SER A 332 9.46 6.87 -3.68
N THR A 333 9.34 6.02 -2.66
CA THR A 333 8.09 5.80 -1.93
C THR A 333 7.72 7.02 -1.08
N LEU A 334 8.68 7.54 -0.31
CA LEU A 334 8.48 8.70 0.56
C LEU A 334 8.10 9.94 -0.25
N THR A 335 8.81 10.20 -1.34
CA THR A 335 8.54 11.36 -2.20
C THR A 335 7.17 11.30 -2.87
N ALA A 336 6.77 10.12 -3.38
CA ALA A 336 5.43 9.90 -3.95
C ALA A 336 4.33 10.10 -2.89
N SER A 337 4.55 9.60 -1.68
CA SER A 337 3.59 9.68 -0.59
C SER A 337 3.46 11.10 -0.03
N TYR A 338 4.59 11.79 0.21
CA TYR A 338 4.60 13.19 0.65
C TYR A 338 3.92 14.10 -0.36
N HIS A 339 4.16 13.88 -1.67
CA HIS A 339 3.49 14.62 -2.73
C HIS A 339 1.98 14.37 -2.72
N ALA A 340 1.53 13.11 -2.69
CA ALA A 340 0.11 12.78 -2.70
C ALA A 340 -0.63 13.29 -1.45
N LEU A 341 -0.01 13.20 -0.27
CA LEU A 341 -0.51 13.81 0.97
C LEU A 341 -0.62 15.33 0.83
N SER A 342 0.40 15.99 0.28
CA SER A 342 0.38 17.44 0.10
C SER A 342 -0.75 17.86 -0.83
N GLU A 343 -0.91 17.21 -1.99
CA GLU A 343 -1.99 17.52 -2.93
C GLU A 343 -3.38 17.34 -2.31
N ILE A 344 -3.59 16.30 -1.50
CA ILE A 344 -4.87 16.10 -0.82
C ILE A 344 -5.09 17.13 0.29
N ILE A 345 -4.08 17.47 1.08
CA ILE A 345 -4.23 18.51 2.11
C ILE A 345 -4.50 19.87 1.46
N ILE A 346 -3.85 20.17 0.33
CA ILE A 346 -4.09 21.40 -0.43
C ILE A 346 -5.54 21.43 -0.92
N GLU A 347 -5.96 20.41 -1.65
CA GLU A 347 -7.24 20.38 -2.37
C GLU A 347 -8.45 20.15 -1.43
N ASP A 348 -8.30 19.31 -0.41
CA ASP A 348 -9.39 18.86 0.46
C ASP A 348 -9.38 19.46 1.87
N ILE A 349 -8.38 20.28 2.21
CA ILE A 349 -8.36 21.01 3.49
C ILE A 349 -8.18 22.51 3.21
N ILE A 350 -7.06 22.89 2.61
CA ILE A 350 -6.66 24.30 2.49
C ILE A 350 -7.57 25.06 1.53
N CYS A 351 -7.79 24.56 0.32
CA CYS A 351 -8.70 25.16 -0.67
C CYS A 351 -10.11 25.36 -0.11
N ILE A 352 -10.62 24.38 0.63
CA ILE A 352 -11.96 24.41 1.22
C ILE A 352 -12.05 25.45 2.35
N ILE A 353 -11.06 25.48 3.24
CA ILE A 353 -10.97 26.49 4.30
C ILE A 353 -10.92 27.89 3.68
N ILE A 354 -10.02 28.12 2.71
CA ILE A 354 -9.91 29.42 2.03
C ILE A 354 -11.24 29.81 1.40
N LYS A 355 -11.88 28.91 0.65
CA LYS A 355 -13.19 29.16 0.02
C LYS A 355 -14.27 29.54 1.04
N LYS A 356 -14.26 28.90 2.22
CA LYS A 356 -15.19 29.19 3.32
C LYS A 356 -14.97 30.56 3.95
N TYR A 357 -13.71 30.94 4.21
CA TYR A 357 -13.38 32.18 4.94
C TYR A 357 -13.26 33.41 4.05
N THR A 358 -12.77 33.28 2.82
CA THR A 358 -12.55 34.42 1.90
C THR A 358 -13.65 34.59 0.85
N LYS A 359 -14.70 33.75 0.86
CA LYS A 359 -15.87 33.84 -0.02
C LYS A 359 -15.52 34.23 -1.47
N MET A 360 -14.59 33.51 -2.13
CA MET A 360 -14.34 33.44 -3.60
C MET A 360 -12.85 33.46 -4.01
N LYS A 361 -11.87 33.62 -3.11
CA LYS A 361 -10.45 33.56 -3.53
C LYS A 361 -10.03 32.10 -3.79
N THR A 362 -9.81 31.75 -5.05
CA THR A 362 -9.05 30.53 -5.39
C THR A 362 -7.56 30.79 -5.18
N LEU A 363 -6.82 29.75 -4.79
CA LEU A 363 -5.35 29.85 -4.74
C LEU A 363 -4.83 30.24 -6.12
N THR A 364 -3.92 31.21 -6.15
CA THR A 364 -3.14 31.50 -7.36
C THR A 364 -2.20 30.33 -7.68
N GLU A 365 -1.80 30.19 -8.95
CA GLU A 365 -0.86 29.14 -9.36
C GLU A 365 0.47 29.21 -8.58
N ASP A 366 0.93 30.42 -8.26
CA ASP A 366 2.14 30.65 -7.47
C ASP A 366 1.97 30.22 -6.00
N GLU A 367 0.85 30.54 -5.37
CA GLU A 367 0.54 30.10 -4.00
C GLU A 367 0.43 28.57 -3.94
N ARG A 368 -0.26 27.95 -4.91
CA ARG A 368 -0.40 26.49 -4.99
C ARG A 368 0.95 25.80 -5.21
N SER A 369 1.77 26.33 -6.13
CA SER A 369 3.11 25.82 -6.40
C SER A 369 4.01 25.91 -5.17
N THR A 370 3.96 27.04 -4.45
CA THR A 370 4.71 27.26 -3.20
C THR A 370 4.29 26.25 -2.14
N LEU A 371 2.98 26.07 -1.94
CA LEU A 371 2.45 25.15 -0.95
C LEU A 371 2.81 23.70 -1.27
N SER A 372 2.75 23.31 -2.55
CA SER A 372 3.13 21.97 -3.01
C SER A 372 4.62 21.66 -2.83
N LYS A 373 5.47 22.70 -2.78
CA LYS A 373 6.91 22.56 -2.50
C LYS A 373 7.20 22.46 -1.00
N TYR A 374 6.53 23.26 -0.16
CA TYR A 374 6.89 23.38 1.27
C TYR A 374 6.09 22.50 2.22
N LEU A 375 4.83 22.19 1.90
CA LEU A 375 4.00 21.30 2.72
C LEU A 375 4.59 19.89 2.92
N PRO A 376 5.30 19.29 1.94
CA PRO A 376 6.03 18.06 2.15
C PRO A 376 7.06 18.07 3.29
N LEU A 377 7.72 19.20 3.57
CA LEU A 377 8.67 19.26 4.70
C LEU A 377 7.95 19.07 6.03
N PHE A 378 6.77 19.67 6.17
CA PHE A 378 5.96 19.53 7.38
C PHE A 378 5.52 18.07 7.58
N ILE A 379 5.07 17.42 6.50
CA ILE A 379 4.71 16.00 6.52
C ILE A 379 5.93 15.12 6.87
N ALA A 380 7.12 15.47 6.39
CA ALA A 380 8.34 14.74 6.68
C ALA A 380 8.80 14.87 8.15
N VAL A 381 8.51 16.00 8.82
CA VAL A 381 8.73 16.13 10.27
C VAL A 381 7.78 15.22 11.03
N ILE A 382 6.49 15.19 10.65
CA ILE A 382 5.49 14.30 11.26
C ILE A 382 5.89 12.83 11.06
N SER A 383 6.35 12.44 9.87
CA SER A 383 6.76 11.06 9.61
C SER A 383 7.97 10.63 10.43
N VAL A 384 8.93 11.52 10.69
CA VAL A 384 10.08 11.23 11.58
C VAL A 384 9.60 10.96 13.01
N ILE A 385 8.70 11.79 13.54
CA ILE A 385 8.14 11.59 14.89
C ILE A 385 7.42 10.24 14.96
N LEU A 386 6.58 9.93 13.98
CA LEU A 386 5.87 8.65 13.92
C LEU A 386 6.82 7.45 13.72
N ALA A 387 7.87 7.59 12.92
CA ALA A 387 8.85 6.52 12.69
C ALA A 387 9.63 6.15 13.96
N LEU A 388 9.96 7.13 14.81
CA LEU A 388 10.60 6.89 16.10
C LEU A 388 9.67 6.13 17.08
N LEU A 389 8.34 6.25 16.94
CA LEU A 389 7.40 5.47 17.74
C LEU A 389 7.30 4.01 17.27
N ILE A 390 7.54 3.74 15.99
CA ILE A 390 7.50 2.40 15.39
C ILE A 390 8.66 1.53 15.90
N GLU A 391 9.78 2.12 16.30
CA GLU A 391 10.92 1.38 16.87
C GLU A 391 10.53 0.50 18.06
N ASN A 392 9.47 0.85 18.79
CA ASN A 392 8.97 0.07 19.92
C ASN A 392 8.05 -1.11 19.51
N LEU A 393 7.76 -1.28 18.22
CA LEU A 393 6.91 -2.34 17.69
C LEU A 393 7.77 -3.54 17.27
N ASN A 394 7.77 -4.61 18.07
CA ASN A 394 8.50 -5.86 17.80
C ASN A 394 7.89 -6.72 16.65
N SER A 395 7.19 -6.11 15.69
CA SER A 395 6.51 -6.82 14.60
C SER A 395 7.14 -6.51 13.25
N ALA A 396 7.05 -7.48 12.32
CA ALA A 396 7.65 -7.35 10.99
C ALA A 396 7.06 -6.16 10.23
N VAL A 397 7.92 -5.26 9.76
CA VAL A 397 7.58 -3.98 9.11
C VAL A 397 6.70 -4.23 7.87
N LEU A 398 6.96 -5.30 7.13
CA LEU A 398 6.16 -5.72 5.98
C LEU A 398 4.70 -5.96 6.34
N GLN A 399 4.42 -6.73 7.40
CA GLN A 399 3.05 -7.05 7.78
C GLN A 399 2.28 -5.81 8.25
N ILE A 400 2.94 -4.92 9.01
CA ILE A 400 2.33 -3.65 9.44
C ILE A 400 1.93 -2.82 8.21
N SER A 401 2.80 -2.72 7.21
CA SER A 401 2.50 -1.95 6.00
C SER A 401 1.31 -2.50 5.22
N LEU A 402 1.24 -3.83 5.05
CA LEU A 402 0.15 -4.48 4.33
C LEU A 402 -1.17 -4.43 5.11
N SER A 403 -1.14 -4.50 6.44
CA SER A 403 -2.35 -4.37 7.26
C SER A 403 -2.91 -2.94 7.24
N VAL A 404 -2.06 -1.91 7.25
CA VAL A 404 -2.47 -0.51 7.10
C VAL A 404 -3.14 -0.28 5.75
N PHE A 405 -2.51 -0.72 4.65
CA PHE A 405 -3.14 -0.63 3.33
C PHE A 405 -4.42 -1.45 3.26
N GLY A 406 -4.44 -2.64 3.86
CA GLY A 406 -5.59 -3.51 3.87
C GLY A 406 -6.80 -2.85 4.53
N ALA A 407 -6.59 -2.33 5.74
CA ALA A 407 -7.61 -1.75 6.58
C ALA A 407 -8.24 -0.49 5.98
N PHE A 408 -7.44 0.54 5.70
CA PHE A 408 -7.97 1.82 5.23
C PHE A 408 -8.25 1.82 3.73
N GLY A 409 -7.41 1.12 2.95
CA GLY A 409 -7.61 0.98 1.52
C GLY A 409 -8.89 0.19 1.18
N GLY A 410 -9.25 -0.81 1.97
CA GLY A 410 -10.49 -1.56 1.79
C GLY A 410 -11.75 -0.71 1.95
N LEU A 411 -11.75 0.19 2.93
CA LEU A 411 -12.86 1.12 3.17
C LEU A 411 -13.04 2.11 2.01
N ASN A 412 -11.93 2.68 1.53
CA ASN A 412 -11.96 3.56 0.36
C ASN A 412 -12.43 2.79 -0.88
N LEU A 413 -11.86 1.62 -1.16
CA LEU A 413 -12.29 0.81 -2.30
C LEU A 413 -13.78 0.43 -2.20
N GLY A 414 -14.26 0.09 -1.00
CA GLY A 414 -15.66 -0.27 -0.74
C GLY A 414 -16.63 0.83 -1.15
N ILE A 415 -16.37 2.07 -0.75
CA ILE A 415 -17.25 3.19 -1.11
C ILE A 415 -17.18 3.54 -2.61
N PHE A 416 -16.03 3.38 -3.25
CA PHE A 416 -15.91 3.54 -4.71
C PHE A 416 -16.70 2.47 -5.46
N ILE A 417 -16.65 1.22 -5.00
CA ILE A 417 -17.45 0.14 -5.58
C ILE A 417 -18.96 0.45 -5.44
N VAL A 418 -19.40 0.88 -4.25
CA VAL A 418 -20.78 1.34 -4.01
C VAL A 418 -21.16 2.49 -4.95
N ALA A 419 -20.29 3.48 -5.10
CA ALA A 419 -20.51 4.64 -5.98
C ALA A 419 -20.64 4.26 -7.47
N MET A 420 -19.79 3.35 -7.94
CA MET A 420 -19.65 2.99 -9.36
C MET A 420 -20.66 1.93 -9.82
N PHE A 421 -20.89 0.89 -9.02
CA PHE A 421 -21.59 -0.33 -9.47
C PHE A 421 -22.99 -0.50 -8.89
N PHE A 422 -23.37 0.30 -7.87
CA PHE A 422 -24.67 0.20 -7.21
C PHE A 422 -25.49 1.48 -7.42
N PRO A 423 -26.09 1.69 -8.61
CA PRO A 423 -26.81 2.93 -8.94
C PRO A 423 -28.10 3.13 -8.13
N TRP A 424 -28.64 2.08 -7.52
CA TRP A 424 -29.82 2.16 -6.65
C TRP A 424 -29.54 2.73 -5.26
N ILE A 425 -28.28 2.76 -4.81
CA ILE A 425 -27.91 3.45 -3.55
C ILE A 425 -27.82 4.93 -3.86
N LYS A 426 -28.89 5.68 -3.61
CA LYS A 426 -28.97 7.10 -3.97
C LYS A 426 -28.69 8.00 -2.78
N ASN A 427 -29.02 7.55 -1.57
CA ASN A 427 -28.95 8.41 -0.40
C ASN A 427 -27.51 8.62 0.08
N LYS A 428 -27.10 9.89 0.18
CA LYS A 428 -25.81 10.29 0.79
C LYS A 428 -25.64 9.81 2.23
N ILE A 429 -26.74 9.63 2.96
CA ILE A 429 -26.74 9.11 4.34
C ILE A 429 -26.29 7.65 4.36
N SER A 430 -26.80 6.82 3.44
CA SER A 430 -26.38 5.42 3.30
C SER A 430 -24.87 5.30 3.07
N ALA A 431 -24.35 6.08 2.12
CA ALA A 431 -22.92 6.16 1.84
C ALA A 431 -22.11 6.57 3.09
N THR A 432 -22.55 7.61 3.80
CA THR A 432 -21.83 8.14 4.99
C THR A 432 -21.82 7.15 6.15
N ILE A 433 -22.98 6.57 6.48
CA ILE A 433 -23.10 5.58 7.57
C ILE A 433 -22.27 4.33 7.24
N SER A 434 -22.29 3.87 5.99
CA SER A 434 -21.49 2.72 5.58
C SER A 434 -19.99 2.93 5.78
N GLN A 435 -19.44 4.11 5.44
CA GLN A 435 -18.03 4.41 5.67
C GLN A 435 -17.67 4.42 7.16
N LEU A 436 -18.51 5.04 8.00
CA LEU A 436 -18.23 5.17 9.45
C LEU A 436 -18.36 3.84 10.20
N VAL A 437 -19.39 3.05 9.92
CA VAL A 437 -19.62 1.76 10.59
C VAL A 437 -18.59 0.73 10.12
N SER A 438 -18.24 0.70 8.83
CA SER A 438 -17.15 -0.14 8.34
C SER A 438 -15.81 0.24 8.96
N LEU A 439 -15.53 1.55 9.10
CA LEU A 439 -14.32 2.03 9.78
C LEU A 439 -14.26 1.54 11.23
N TYR A 440 -15.37 1.67 11.97
CA TYR A 440 -15.45 1.16 13.34
C TYR A 440 -15.14 -0.35 13.41
N PHE A 441 -15.74 -1.14 12.51
CA PHE A 441 -15.51 -2.58 12.47
C PHE A 441 -14.04 -2.95 12.22
N ILE A 442 -13.39 -2.29 11.26
CA ILE A 442 -11.98 -2.52 10.95
C ILE A 442 -11.05 -2.11 12.09
N ILE A 443 -11.32 -0.98 12.77
CA ILE A 443 -10.55 -0.54 13.92
C ILE A 443 -10.65 -1.57 15.06
N VAL A 444 -11.85 -2.07 15.35
CA VAL A 444 -12.04 -3.12 16.36
C VAL A 444 -11.23 -4.36 16.01
N LEU A 445 -11.26 -4.78 14.75
CA LEU A 445 -10.52 -5.96 14.30
C LEU A 445 -9.01 -5.79 14.48
N ILE A 446 -8.44 -4.63 14.12
CA ILE A 446 -7.02 -4.33 14.35
C ILE A 446 -6.68 -4.34 15.84
N CYS A 447 -7.49 -3.68 16.68
CA CYS A 447 -7.28 -3.65 18.13
C CYS A 447 -7.28 -5.05 18.74
N LEU A 448 -8.16 -5.94 18.27
CA LEU A 448 -8.18 -7.34 18.71
C LEU A 448 -6.90 -8.08 18.33
N THR A 449 -6.36 -7.87 17.13
CA THR A 449 -5.09 -8.49 16.71
C THR A 449 -3.92 -8.04 17.60
N PHE A 450 -3.85 -6.74 17.94
CA PHE A 450 -2.81 -6.24 18.85
C PHE A 450 -2.99 -6.74 20.28
N TYR A 451 -4.24 -6.91 20.74
CA TYR A 451 -4.53 -7.40 22.08
C TYR A 451 -4.14 -8.87 22.28
N TYR A 452 -4.53 -9.74 21.33
CA TYR A 452 -4.30 -11.18 21.44
C TYR A 452 -2.90 -11.65 21.02
N LYS A 453 -2.08 -10.77 20.40
CA LYS A 453 -0.69 -11.05 20.01
C LYS A 453 -0.50 -12.44 19.38
N THR A 454 -1.24 -12.72 18.32
CA THR A 454 -1.17 -14.03 17.65
C THR A 454 0.27 -14.33 17.19
N PRO A 455 0.89 -15.43 17.65
CA PRO A 455 2.27 -15.73 17.31
C PRO A 455 2.38 -16.01 15.82
N LEU A 456 3.44 -15.48 15.21
CA LEU A 456 3.69 -15.66 13.79
C LEU A 456 4.35 -17.03 13.60
N PRO A 457 3.75 -17.98 12.86
CA PRO A 457 4.37 -19.27 12.62
C PRO A 457 5.69 -19.08 11.86
N ILE A 458 6.71 -19.84 12.23
CA ILE A 458 8.05 -19.84 11.60
C ILE A 458 8.36 -21.29 11.23
N LEU A 459 8.87 -21.51 10.02
CA LEU A 459 9.35 -22.83 9.62
C LEU A 459 10.72 -23.10 10.27
N PRO A 460 11.04 -24.37 10.61
CA PRO A 460 12.25 -24.71 11.35
C PRO A 460 13.51 -24.15 10.69
N ILE A 461 14.37 -23.55 11.51
CA ILE A 461 15.66 -23.01 11.11
C ILE A 461 16.69 -24.07 11.49
N ALA A 462 17.34 -24.67 10.49
CA ALA A 462 18.36 -25.67 10.73
C ALA A 462 19.64 -24.97 11.22
N ASN A 463 19.83 -24.91 12.54
CA ASN A 463 21.05 -24.39 13.13
C ASN A 463 22.08 -25.52 13.27
N LYS A 464 22.99 -25.63 12.29
CA LYS A 464 24.14 -26.56 12.40
C LYS A 464 25.20 -26.12 13.43
N CYS A 465 25.09 -24.91 13.98
CA CYS A 465 26.07 -24.35 14.94
C CYS A 465 25.93 -24.88 16.37
N ASP A 466 24.75 -25.33 16.79
CA ASP A 466 24.57 -26.02 18.08
C ASP A 466 24.36 -27.50 17.78
N ALA A 467 25.44 -28.27 17.81
CA ALA A 467 25.38 -29.71 17.66
C ALA A 467 24.67 -30.34 18.87
N LEU A 468 23.32 -30.38 18.86
CA LEU A 468 22.48 -31.45 19.42
C LEU A 468 20.97 -31.11 19.28
N GLU A 469 20.39 -31.08 18.07
CA GLU A 469 18.95 -31.40 17.97
C GLU A 469 18.67 -32.38 16.83
N LEU A 470 18.00 -33.45 17.24
CA LEU A 470 17.53 -34.59 16.48
C LEU A 470 16.81 -34.12 15.22
N PHE A 471 17.19 -34.65 14.05
CA PHE A 471 16.34 -34.61 12.86
C PHE A 471 15.04 -35.35 13.17
N LEU A 472 14.02 -34.63 13.64
CA LEU A 472 12.66 -35.15 13.64
C LEU A 472 12.14 -35.06 12.20
N PRO A 473 11.79 -36.19 11.56
CA PRO A 473 11.07 -36.15 10.30
C PRO A 473 9.72 -35.47 10.56
N PHE A 474 9.57 -34.24 10.08
CA PHE A 474 8.34 -33.49 10.29
C PHE A 474 7.24 -34.05 9.37
N ASN A 475 6.30 -34.78 9.96
CA ASN A 475 5.00 -35.01 9.35
C ASN A 475 4.25 -33.67 9.39
N TYR A 476 4.09 -33.02 8.23
CA TYR A 476 3.33 -31.77 8.05
C TYR A 476 1.84 -31.86 8.49
N LEU A 477 1.39 -33.04 8.90
CA LEU A 477 0.09 -33.29 9.53
C LEU A 477 0.07 -32.99 11.03
N GLU A 478 1.21 -32.66 11.66
CA GLU A 478 1.17 -31.94 12.92
C GLU A 478 0.60 -30.56 12.62
N LYS A 479 -0.73 -30.47 12.79
CA LYS A 479 -1.56 -29.29 12.71
C LYS A 479 -0.70 -28.05 12.95
N THR A 480 -0.78 -27.07 12.05
CA THR A 480 -0.88 -25.69 12.53
C THR A 480 -2.04 -25.72 13.53
N ASN A 481 -1.76 -26.06 14.79
CA ASN A 481 -2.71 -25.99 15.89
C ASN A 481 -2.93 -24.49 16.02
N ILE A 482 -3.81 -23.97 15.17
CA ILE A 482 -4.52 -22.73 15.45
C ILE A 482 -5.06 -23.00 16.83
N GLN A 483 -4.43 -22.39 17.83
CA GLN A 483 -4.81 -22.56 19.22
C GLN A 483 -6.31 -22.31 19.24
N GLU A 484 -7.09 -23.36 19.57
CA GLU A 484 -8.54 -23.34 19.40
C GLU A 484 -9.05 -22.06 20.05
N ALA A 485 -9.74 -21.25 19.26
CA ALA A 485 -10.10 -19.94 19.71
C ALA A 485 -11.08 -20.10 20.88
N ASN A 486 -10.61 -19.86 22.11
CA ASN A 486 -11.43 -20.02 23.32
C ASN A 486 -12.73 -19.20 23.26
N ASN A 487 -12.75 -18.09 22.49
CA ASN A 487 -13.89 -17.20 22.30
C ASN A 487 -13.94 -16.64 20.86
N TYR A 488 -15.13 -16.19 20.43
CA TYR A 488 -15.35 -15.53 19.13
C TYR A 488 -14.43 -14.32 18.88
N LEU A 489 -14.12 -13.53 19.92
CA LEU A 489 -13.20 -12.39 19.79
C LEU A 489 -11.77 -12.81 19.46
N HIS A 490 -11.32 -13.96 20.00
CA HIS A 490 -10.03 -14.54 19.67
C HIS A 490 -10.02 -15.15 18.26
N TYR A 491 -11.17 -15.64 17.77
CA TYR A 491 -11.29 -16.08 16.38
C TYR A 491 -11.13 -14.91 15.40
N LEU A 492 -11.77 -13.77 15.68
CA LEU A 492 -11.68 -12.57 14.85
C LEU A 492 -10.25 -12.00 14.79
N SER A 493 -9.48 -12.10 15.88
CA SER A 493 -8.10 -11.61 15.92
C SER A 493 -7.12 -12.47 15.12
N GLN A 494 -7.46 -13.72 14.82
CA GLN A 494 -6.66 -14.65 14.03
C GLN A 494 -6.85 -14.47 12.51
N ILE A 495 -7.82 -13.65 12.07
CA ILE A 495 -8.06 -13.41 10.65
C ILE A 495 -6.79 -12.83 10.00
N SER A 496 -6.40 -13.42 8.87
CA SER A 496 -5.25 -12.95 8.10
C SER A 496 -5.45 -11.52 7.64
N TYR A 497 -4.41 -10.70 7.82
CA TYR A 497 -4.38 -9.32 7.36
C TYR A 497 -4.59 -9.17 5.85
N GLN A 498 -4.37 -10.24 5.07
CA GLN A 498 -4.68 -10.29 3.63
C GLN A 498 -6.16 -10.05 3.34
N TYR A 499 -7.05 -10.45 4.25
CA TYR A 499 -8.49 -10.29 4.08
C TYR A 499 -9.00 -8.92 4.55
N TYR A 500 -8.16 -8.05 5.13
CA TYR A 500 -8.64 -6.77 5.66
C TYR A 500 -9.25 -5.89 4.56
N THR A 501 -8.66 -5.88 3.36
CA THR A 501 -9.24 -5.14 2.24
C THR A 501 -10.60 -5.69 1.83
N LEU A 502 -10.70 -7.02 1.71
CA LEU A 502 -11.94 -7.70 1.35
C LEU A 502 -13.04 -7.43 2.38
N ILE A 503 -12.71 -7.54 3.67
CA ILE A 503 -13.63 -7.28 4.78
C ILE A 503 -14.08 -5.82 4.77
N GLY A 504 -13.16 -4.88 4.53
CA GLY A 504 -13.47 -3.47 4.36
C GLY A 504 -14.50 -3.26 3.24
N VAL A 505 -14.25 -3.82 2.05
CA VAL A 505 -15.16 -3.72 0.90
C VAL A 505 -16.53 -4.36 1.19
N ILE A 506 -16.55 -5.61 1.66
CA ILE A 506 -17.79 -6.34 1.94
C ILE A 506 -18.61 -5.62 2.99
N SER A 507 -17.99 -5.16 4.08
CA SER A 507 -18.71 -4.45 5.13
C SER A 507 -19.36 -3.18 4.59
N THR A 508 -18.65 -2.39 3.77
CA THR A 508 -19.20 -1.15 3.20
C THR A 508 -20.35 -1.43 2.24
N ILE A 509 -20.25 -2.47 1.41
CA ILE A 509 -21.35 -2.89 0.53
C ILE A 509 -22.56 -3.35 1.35
N ILE A 510 -22.38 -4.23 2.33
CA ILE A 510 -23.49 -4.76 3.13
C ILE A 510 -24.19 -3.62 3.90
N ILE A 511 -23.42 -2.78 4.59
CA ILE A 511 -24.00 -1.71 5.41
C ILE A 511 -24.72 -0.68 4.54
N SER A 512 -24.18 -0.32 3.37
CA SER A 512 -24.86 0.61 2.46
C SER A 512 -26.19 0.06 1.93
N HIS A 513 -26.28 -1.24 1.63
CA HIS A 513 -27.55 -1.86 1.21
C HIS A 513 -28.57 -1.91 2.36
N ILE A 514 -28.12 -2.26 3.57
CA ILE A 514 -28.99 -2.30 4.76
C ILE A 514 -29.57 -0.91 5.04
N VAL A 515 -28.72 0.12 5.09
CA VAL A 515 -29.15 1.49 5.39
C VAL A 515 -30.05 2.05 4.28
N GLU A 516 -29.73 1.80 3.01
CA GLU A 516 -30.60 2.21 1.90
C GLU A 516 -31.97 1.53 1.98
N GLY A 517 -32.01 0.24 2.32
CA GLY A 517 -33.25 -0.51 2.52
C GLY A 517 -34.14 0.06 3.63
N PHE A 518 -33.54 0.43 4.77
CA PHE A 518 -34.27 1.09 5.86
C PHE A 518 -34.83 2.44 5.44
N ILE A 519 -34.05 3.27 4.75
CA ILE A 519 -34.50 4.59 4.27
C ILE A 519 -35.68 4.44 3.29
N LEU A 520 -35.58 3.52 2.33
CA LEU A 520 -36.65 3.27 1.36
C LEU A 520 -37.92 2.73 2.02
N PHE A 521 -37.77 1.89 3.04
CA PHE A 521 -38.88 1.38 3.82
C PHE A 521 -39.59 2.49 4.62
N GLU A 522 -38.81 3.37 5.26
CA GLU A 522 -39.34 4.55 5.95
C GLU A 522 -40.10 5.48 5.00
N GLU A 523 -39.52 5.79 3.83
CA GLU A 523 -40.18 6.59 2.79
C GLU A 523 -41.48 5.94 2.30
N TYR A 524 -41.50 4.62 2.12
CA TYR A 524 -42.68 3.88 1.69
C TYR A 524 -43.81 3.95 2.73
N ILE A 525 -43.48 3.72 4.00
CA ILE A 525 -44.43 3.86 5.12
C ILE A 525 -44.97 5.30 5.15
N HIS A 526 -44.10 6.30 5.07
CA HIS A 526 -44.49 7.70 5.16
C HIS A 526 -45.42 8.10 4.00
N LYS A 527 -45.15 7.63 2.77
CA LYS A 527 -46.04 7.84 1.61
C LYS A 527 -47.40 7.14 1.79
N LYS A 528 -47.41 5.92 2.34
CA LYS A 528 -48.66 5.18 2.60
C LYS A 528 -49.52 5.85 3.66
N PHE A 529 -48.91 6.36 4.74
CA PHE A 529 -49.61 7.15 5.77
C PHE A 529 -50.19 8.44 5.20
N ILE A 530 -49.42 9.23 4.44
CA ILE A 530 -49.92 10.46 3.80
C ILE A 530 -51.10 10.16 2.86
N LYS A 531 -51.01 9.09 2.08
CA LYS A 531 -52.11 8.69 1.18
C LYS A 531 -53.36 8.31 1.97
N HIS A 532 -53.22 7.58 3.08
CA HIS A 532 -54.35 7.26 3.95
C HIS A 532 -54.96 8.52 4.60
N SER A 533 -54.14 9.46 5.08
CA SER A 533 -54.65 10.70 5.68
C SER A 533 -55.33 11.62 4.65
N GLN A 534 -54.87 11.65 3.40
CA GLN A 534 -55.54 12.38 2.33
C GLN A 534 -56.87 11.75 1.93
N ILE A 535 -56.96 10.41 1.93
CA ILE A 535 -58.22 9.70 1.68
C ILE A 535 -59.23 9.97 2.80
N SER A 536 -58.82 9.99 4.07
CA SER A 536 -59.72 10.32 5.18
C SER A 536 -60.20 11.77 5.14
N LEU A 537 -59.32 12.73 4.81
CA LEU A 537 -59.69 14.14 4.66
C LEU A 537 -60.67 14.36 3.50
N ASN A 538 -60.47 13.69 2.36
CA ASN A 538 -61.39 13.78 1.22
C ASN A 538 -62.73 13.05 1.47
N ALA A 539 -62.76 12.06 2.36
CA ALA A 539 -63.99 11.40 2.78
C ALA A 539 -64.83 12.28 3.72
N GLU A 540 -64.18 13.05 4.61
CA GLU A 540 -64.86 14.02 5.48
C GLU A 540 -65.41 15.23 4.71
N GLN A 541 -64.72 15.68 3.66
CA GLN A 541 -65.19 16.79 2.81
C GLN A 541 -66.33 16.43 1.85
N ASN A 542 -66.57 15.14 1.59
CA ASN A 542 -67.64 14.66 0.70
C ASN A 542 -68.92 14.23 1.43
N ILE A 543 -69.07 14.56 2.72
CA ILE A 543 -70.34 14.39 3.42
C ILE A 543 -71.31 15.45 2.86
N PRO A 544 -72.43 15.06 2.20
CA PRO A 544 -73.37 16.04 1.68
C PRO A 544 -73.99 16.80 2.84
N MET A 545 -73.90 18.14 2.84
CA MET A 545 -74.71 18.99 3.71
C MET A 545 -76.19 18.83 3.34
N THR A 546 -76.84 17.82 3.92
CA THR A 546 -78.30 17.75 3.95
C THR A 546 -78.80 18.88 4.86
N LYS A 547 -79.34 19.90 4.20
CA LYS A 547 -80.18 20.99 4.72
C LYS A 547 -80.79 20.71 6.09
N ILE A 548 -80.30 21.41 7.11
CA ILE A 548 -81.07 21.68 8.32
C ILE A 548 -81.84 22.97 8.04
N THR A 549 -83.07 22.83 7.56
CA THR A 549 -84.06 23.91 7.52
C THR A 549 -85.27 23.50 8.36
N ASN A 550 -85.56 24.35 9.35
CA ASN A 550 -86.82 24.58 10.06
C ASN A 550 -87.48 23.43 10.84
N SER A 551 -87.57 23.61 12.17
CA SER A 551 -88.84 23.91 12.86
C SER A 551 -88.56 24.45 14.26
#